data_AF-K1P1H8-F1
#
_entry.id   AF-K1P1H8-F1
#
_cell.length_a   1.000
_cell.length_b   1.000
_cell.length_c   1.000
_cell.angle_alpha   90.00
_cell.angle_beta   90.00
_cell.angle_gamma   90.00
#
_symmetry.space_group_name_H-M   'P 1'
#
loop_
_entity.id
_entity.type
_entity.pdbx_description
1 polymer ?
#
loop_
_entity_poly.entity_id
_entity_poly.type
_entity_poly.pdbx_seq_one_letter_code
_entity_poly.pdbx_strand_id
1 'polypeptide(L)'
;MFLVVLKFPFSLFSRTFSSNLTCVTAPSNSAFTSDPLYMDIDHQRVNSHLTFRYAEDPIVTEVSRLNSFVSGGLRVLVRGKGFNSIKTSLPKMVFYRIDLNQTVTAYYGVCHIIQ
;
A
#
# COMPACT_ATOMS: atom_id res chain seq x y z
N MET A 1 -3.33 2.50 28.56
CA MET A 1 -3.37 2.95 27.14
C MET A 1 -2.17 3.86 26.96
N PHE A 2 -1.11 3.36 26.32
CA PHE A 2 0.15 4.10 26.15
C PHE A 2 0.20 4.65 24.72
N LEU A 3 0.63 5.90 24.57
CA LEU A 3 0.83 6.53 23.27
C LEU A 3 2.27 6.23 22.82
N VAL A 4 2.43 5.30 21.89
CA VAL A 4 3.74 5.00 21.29
C VAL A 4 3.91 5.84 20.03
N VAL A 5 4.90 6.75 20.03
CA VAL A 5 5.22 7.61 18.90
C VAL A 5 6.41 7.02 18.15
N LEU A 6 6.18 6.52 16.94
CA LEU A 6 7.26 6.10 16.05
C LEU A 6 7.73 7.31 15.25
N LYS A 7 8.93 7.82 15.54
CA LYS A 7 9.46 9.00 14.85
C LYS A 7 10.40 8.55 13.71
N PHE A 8 9.98 8.85 12.47
CA PHE A 8 10.57 8.52 11.16
C PHE A 8 10.48 7.05 10.64
N PRO A 9 9.91 6.82 9.44
CA PRO A 9 8.79 7.51 8.78
C PRO A 9 7.57 6.61 8.99
N PHE A 10 6.73 6.91 9.98
CA PHE A 10 5.44 6.24 10.18
C PHE A 10 4.36 7.28 10.45
N SER A 11 3.22 7.16 9.78
CA SER A 11 2.06 8.01 9.99
C SER A 11 1.18 7.36 11.07
N LEU A 12 1.32 7.91 12.28
CA LEU A 12 0.32 8.18 13.33
C LEU A 12 -0.73 7.13 13.77
N PHE A 13 -0.74 5.91 13.25
CA PHE A 13 -1.66 4.88 13.71
C PHE A 13 -0.93 3.62 14.16
N SER A 14 -0.69 3.52 15.47
CA SER A 14 -0.18 2.30 16.10
C SER A 14 -1.31 1.58 16.83
N ARG A 15 -1.54 0.30 16.51
CA ARG A 15 -2.38 -0.60 17.33
C ARG A 15 -1.47 -1.45 18.20
N THR A 16 -1.71 -1.46 19.51
CA THR A 16 -0.97 -2.27 20.48
C THR A 16 -1.87 -3.41 20.97
N PHE A 17 -1.41 -4.65 20.85
CA PHE A 17 -2.05 -5.80 21.50
C PHE A 17 -0.97 -6.70 22.11
N SER A 18 -0.80 -6.60 23.44
CA SER A 18 0.11 -7.30 24.37
C SER A 18 1.58 -7.56 23.99
N SER A 19 1.89 -7.82 22.71
CA SER A 19 3.25 -8.01 22.15
C SER A 19 3.40 -7.54 20.69
N ASN A 20 2.31 -7.16 20.01
CA ASN A 20 2.35 -6.75 18.61
C ASN A 20 2.06 -5.25 18.43
N LEU A 21 2.90 -4.61 17.61
CA LEU A 21 2.75 -3.22 17.18
C LEU A 21 2.59 -3.20 15.66
N THR A 22 1.50 -2.60 15.19
CA THR A 22 1.25 -2.39 13.75
C THR A 22 1.18 -0.91 13.46
N CYS A 23 1.94 -0.44 12.48
CA CYS A 23 2.00 0.95 12.05
C CYS A 23 2.02 1.07 10.52
N VAL A 24 1.67 2.26 10.01
CA VAL A 24 1.71 2.59 8.58
C VAL A 24 2.92 3.49 8.33
N THR A 25 3.76 3.12 7.36
CA THR A 25 4.93 3.92 6.96
C THR A 25 4.51 5.26 6.34
N ALA A 26 5.24 6.32 6.63
CA ALA A 26 5.11 7.60 5.95
C ALA A 26 5.83 7.55 4.60
N PRO A 27 5.44 8.40 3.62
CA PRO A 27 6.15 8.47 2.35
C PRO A 27 7.62 8.86 2.56
N SER A 28 8.50 8.30 1.74
CA SER A 28 9.94 8.56 1.75
C SER A 28 10.42 8.82 0.33
N ASN A 29 11.27 9.83 0.17
CA ASN A 29 11.97 10.11 -1.09
C ASN A 29 13.25 9.26 -1.24
N SER A 30 13.63 8.51 -0.20
CA SER A 30 14.76 7.57 -0.24
C SER A 30 14.26 6.14 -0.25
N ALA A 31 14.74 5.37 -1.22
CA ALA A 31 14.54 3.92 -1.31
C ALA A 31 15.28 3.14 -0.20
N PHE A 32 16.11 3.81 0.60
CA PHE A 32 16.88 3.15 1.65
C PHE A 32 16.93 4.01 2.92
N THR A 33 16.66 3.38 4.06
CA THR A 33 17.09 3.93 5.34
C THR A 33 18.20 3.04 5.88
N SER A 34 19.36 3.64 6.10
CA SER A 34 20.50 3.00 6.77
C SER A 34 20.30 2.95 8.28
N ASP A 35 19.38 3.76 8.80
CA ASP A 35 19.28 3.99 10.23
C ASP A 35 18.47 2.86 10.89
N PRO A 36 18.93 2.38 12.05
CA PRO A 36 18.17 1.41 12.83
C PRO A 36 16.80 1.99 13.21
N LEU A 37 15.78 1.15 13.11
CA LEU A 37 14.45 1.51 13.58
C LEU A 37 14.48 1.78 15.08
N TYR A 38 13.68 2.75 15.54
CA TYR A 38 13.51 3.01 16.95
C TYR A 38 12.07 3.37 17.24
N MET A 39 11.70 3.20 18.50
CA MET A 39 10.39 3.55 19.03
C MET A 39 10.56 4.54 20.16
N ASP A 40 9.67 5.52 20.25
CA ASP A 40 9.57 6.41 21.40
C ASP A 40 8.31 6.01 22.20
N ILE A 41 8.53 5.57 23.43
CA ILE A 41 7.48 5.18 24.37
C ILE A 41 7.64 6.08 25.59
N ASP A 42 6.70 6.98 25.83
CA ASP A 42 6.71 7.89 26.99
C ASP A 42 8.03 8.68 27.14
N HIS A 43 8.58 9.19 26.04
CA HIS A 43 9.88 9.91 25.97
C HIS A 43 11.11 9.03 26.21
N GLN A 44 10.93 7.70 26.23
CA GLN A 44 12.01 6.74 26.28
C GLN A 44 12.22 6.12 24.89
N ARG A 45 13.43 6.29 24.35
CA ARG A 45 13.82 5.70 23.08
C ARG A 45 14.22 4.24 23.25
N VAL A 46 13.54 3.37 22.51
CA VAL A 46 13.87 1.94 22.37
C VAL A 46 14.42 1.72 20.97
N ASN A 47 15.72 1.46 20.87
CA ASN A 47 16.36 1.18 19.59
C ASN A 47 16.19 -0.30 19.21
N SER A 48 16.09 -0.56 17.91
CA SER A 48 16.04 -1.90 17.32
C SER A 48 17.26 -2.14 16.43
N HIS A 49 17.69 -3.39 16.30
CA HIS A 49 18.69 -3.79 15.30
C HIS A 49 18.06 -4.01 13.91
N LEU A 50 16.74 -3.87 13.79
CA LEU A 50 16.02 -4.02 12.53
C LEU A 50 16.19 -2.78 11.66
N THR A 51 16.37 -3.01 10.37
CA THR A 51 16.34 -1.98 9.33
C THR A 51 15.08 -2.12 8.50
N PHE A 52 14.62 -1.01 7.92
CA PHE A 52 13.51 -0.99 6.97
C PHE A 52 14.04 -0.53 5.61
N ARG A 53 13.50 -1.07 4.52
CA ARG A 53 13.88 -0.64 3.18
C ARG A 53 12.63 -0.30 2.40
N TYR A 54 12.55 0.96 1.95
CA TYR A 54 11.55 1.37 0.98
C TYR A 54 11.83 0.67 -0.35
N ALA A 55 10.76 0.31 -1.04
CA ALA A 55 10.87 -0.13 -2.42
C ALA A 55 10.52 1.05 -3.33
N GLU A 56 11.02 0.99 -4.56
CA GLU A 56 10.51 1.87 -5.62
C GLU A 56 9.02 1.59 -5.86
N ASP A 57 8.32 2.63 -6.30
CA ASP A 57 6.90 2.52 -6.62
C ASP A 57 6.67 1.52 -7.76
N PRO A 58 5.60 0.71 -7.68
CA PRO A 58 5.27 -0.27 -8.71
C PRO A 58 4.87 0.42 -10.02
N ILE A 59 5.30 -0.15 -11.15
CA ILE A 59 5.00 0.37 -12.49
C ILE A 59 4.19 -0.67 -13.25
N VAL A 60 3.02 -0.28 -13.75
CA VAL A 60 2.21 -1.09 -14.68
C VAL A 60 2.67 -0.81 -16.10
N THR A 61 3.06 -1.85 -16.83
CA THR A 61 3.50 -1.74 -18.24
C THR A 61 2.44 -2.24 -19.21
N GLU A 62 1.66 -3.25 -18.82
CA GLU A 62 0.66 -3.84 -19.71
C GLU A 62 -0.52 -4.37 -18.89
N VAL A 63 -1.71 -4.24 -19.47
CA VAL A 63 -2.94 -4.81 -18.94
C VAL A 63 -3.58 -5.63 -20.06
N SER A 64 -3.78 -6.91 -19.84
CA SER A 64 -4.23 -7.84 -20.89
C SER A 64 -5.62 -7.52 -21.45
N ARG A 65 -6.46 -6.83 -20.68
CA ARG A 65 -7.81 -6.43 -21.08
C ARG A 65 -8.11 -5.01 -20.62
N LEU A 66 -8.58 -4.18 -21.55
CA LEU A 66 -9.00 -2.81 -21.30
C LEU A 66 -10.52 -2.68 -21.15
N ASN A 67 -11.26 -3.77 -21.35
CA ASN A 67 -12.71 -3.85 -21.24
C ASN A 67 -13.13 -5.03 -20.36
N SER A 68 -14.24 -4.85 -19.66
CA SER A 68 -14.85 -5.87 -18.80
C SER A 68 -16.35 -5.60 -18.66
N PHE A 69 -17.08 -6.58 -18.15
CA PHE A 69 -18.46 -6.39 -17.72
C PHE A 69 -18.49 -5.54 -16.45
N VAL A 70 -19.52 -4.69 -16.32
CA VAL A 70 -19.77 -3.88 -15.10
C VAL A 70 -19.94 -4.77 -13.87
N SER A 71 -20.50 -5.96 -14.05
CA SER A 71 -20.62 -7.00 -13.01
C SER A 71 -19.27 -7.59 -12.55
N GLY A 72 -18.17 -7.33 -13.26
CA GLY A 72 -16.88 -7.94 -13.00
C GLY A 72 -16.79 -9.41 -13.42
N GLY A 73 -15.93 -10.18 -12.76
CA GLY A 73 -15.77 -11.63 -12.97
C GLY A 73 -14.72 -12.04 -14.01
N LEU A 74 -14.22 -11.10 -14.82
CA LEU A 74 -13.13 -11.36 -15.76
C LEU A 74 -11.76 -11.28 -15.07
N ARG A 75 -10.89 -12.23 -15.40
CA ARG A 75 -9.49 -12.21 -14.98
C ARG A 75 -8.71 -11.24 -15.85
N VAL A 76 -8.02 -10.29 -15.21
CA VAL A 76 -7.15 -9.32 -15.85
C VAL A 76 -5.71 -9.63 -15.45
N LEU A 77 -4.84 -9.82 -16.44
CA LEU A 77 -3.41 -10.01 -16.21
C LEU A 77 -2.73 -8.65 -16.34
N VAL A 78 -2.04 -8.25 -15.27
CA VAL A 78 -1.28 -7.00 -15.23
C VAL A 78 0.20 -7.35 -15.20
N ARG A 79 0.97 -6.78 -16.12
CA ARG A 79 2.43 -6.91 -16.18
C ARG A 79 3.07 -5.58 -15.81
N GLY A 80 4.26 -5.67 -15.23
CA GLY A 80 4.92 -4.52 -14.64
C GLY A 80 6.07 -4.90 -13.72
N LYS A 81 6.50 -3.93 -12.92
CA LYS A 81 7.61 -4.06 -11.96
C LYS A 81 7.17 -3.59 -10.58
N GLY A 82 7.83 -4.06 -9.52
CA GLY A 82 7.63 -3.58 -8.15
C GLY A 82 6.38 -4.11 -7.42
N PHE A 83 5.60 -5.02 -8.02
CA PHE A 83 4.38 -5.56 -7.38
C PHE A 83 4.67 -6.44 -6.15
N ASN A 84 5.87 -7.03 -6.05
CA ASN A 84 6.30 -7.84 -4.91
C ASN A 84 6.43 -7.07 -3.59
N SER A 85 6.58 -5.75 -3.66
CA SER A 85 6.66 -4.87 -2.49
C SER A 85 5.28 -4.59 -1.87
N ILE A 86 4.20 -4.85 -2.61
CA ILE A 86 2.83 -4.62 -2.20
C ILE A 86 2.32 -5.86 -1.45
N LYS A 87 2.38 -5.85 -0.12
CA LYS A 87 1.97 -7.03 0.68
C LYS A 87 0.53 -6.99 1.18
N THR A 88 0.02 -5.81 1.49
CA THR A 88 -1.25 -5.69 2.26
C THR A 88 -2.24 -4.71 1.64
N SER A 89 -1.81 -3.84 0.73
CA SER A 89 -2.73 -2.96 0.01
C SER A 89 -3.30 -3.69 -1.20
N LEU A 90 -4.63 -3.77 -1.25
CA LEU A 90 -5.32 -4.23 -2.44
C LEU A 90 -5.26 -3.13 -3.51
N PRO A 91 -4.84 -3.43 -4.75
CA PRO A 91 -4.88 -2.46 -5.82
C PRO A 91 -6.32 -2.03 -6.08
N LYS A 92 -6.50 -0.72 -6.27
CA LYS A 92 -7.78 -0.14 -6.68
C LYS A 92 -7.83 -0.08 -8.19
N MET A 93 -8.91 -0.59 -8.77
CA MET A 93 -9.15 -0.51 -10.20
C MET A 93 -10.30 0.46 -10.48
N VAL A 94 -10.17 1.25 -11.54
CA VAL A 94 -11.20 2.18 -12.00
C VAL A 94 -11.58 1.80 -13.42
N PHE A 95 -12.87 1.57 -13.65
CA PHE A 95 -13.43 1.35 -14.98
C PHE A 95 -14.31 2.52 -15.38
N TYR A 96 -14.26 2.88 -16.65
CA TYR A 96 -15.08 3.94 -17.22
C TYR A 96 -16.11 3.34 -18.17
N ARG A 97 -17.38 3.69 -17.96
CA ARG A 97 -18.46 3.41 -18.91
C ARG A 97 -18.88 4.72 -19.55
N ILE A 98 -18.98 4.71 -20.88
CA ILE A 98 -19.51 5.82 -21.67
C ILE A 98 -20.92 5.43 -22.11
N ASP A 99 -21.92 6.22 -21.73
CA ASP A 99 -23.30 6.00 -22.16
C ASP A 99 -23.60 6.77 -23.46
N LEU A 100 -24.77 6.47 -24.06
CA LEU A 100 -25.23 7.08 -25.32
C LEU A 100 -25.29 8.61 -25.26
N ASN A 101 -25.52 9.17 -24.07
CA ASN A 101 -25.53 10.63 -23.82
C ASN A 101 -24.13 11.21 -23.55
N GLN A 102 -23.05 10.45 -23.83
CA GLN A 102 -21.66 10.82 -23.58
C GLN A 102 -21.32 11.08 -22.09
N THR A 103 -22.17 10.61 -21.17
CA THR A 103 -21.87 10.63 -19.74
C THR A 103 -20.84 9.56 -19.40
N VAL A 104 -19.80 9.94 -18.65
CA VAL A 104 -18.75 9.03 -18.20
C VAL A 104 -19.02 8.66 -16.75
N THR A 105 -19.29 7.38 -16.51
CA THR A 105 -19.48 6.84 -15.16
C THR A 105 -18.24 6.04 -14.75
N ALA A 106 -17.66 6.38 -13.60
CA ALA A 106 -16.53 5.66 -13.02
C ALA A 106 -17.01 4.59 -12.02
N TYR A 107 -16.48 3.38 -12.16
CA TYR A 107 -16.74 2.24 -11.26
C TYR A 107 -15.45 1.87 -10.54
N TYR A 108 -15.51 1.80 -9.21
CA TYR A 108 -14.38 1.45 -8.37
C TYR A 108 -14.50 0.00 -7.91
N GLY A 109 -13.46 -0.79 -8.14
CA GLY A 109 -13.40 -2.20 -7.74
C GLY A 109 -12.19 -2.50 -6.87
N VAL A 110 -12.37 -3.42 -5.93
CA VAL A 110 -11.27 -4.13 -5.25
C VAL A 110 -10.76 -5.22 -6.17
N CYS A 111 -9.44 -5.28 -6.38
CA CYS A 111 -8.81 -6.34 -7.16
C CYS A 111 -8.17 -7.35 -6.20
N HIS A 112 -8.52 -8.63 -6.37
CA HIS A 112 -7.84 -9.73 -5.69
C HIS A 112 -6.64 -10.16 -6.52
N ILE A 113 -5.45 -10.03 -5.93
CA ILE A 113 -4.22 -10.54 -6.53
C ILE A 113 -4.24 -12.06 -6.39
N ILE A 114 -4.23 -12.77 -7.52
CA ILE A 114 -4.07 -14.21 -7.58
C ILE A 114 -2.62 -14.44 -8.01
N GLN A 115 -1.78 -14.84 -7.06
CA GLN A 115 -0.35 -15.12 -7.27
C GLN A 115 -0.12 -16.61 -7.52
#